data_AF-A0A485JBZ5-F1
#
_entry.id   AF-A0A485JBZ5-F1
#
_cell.length_a   1.000
_cell.length_b   1.000
_cell.length_c   1.000
_cell.angle_alpha   90.00
_cell.angle_beta   90.00
_cell.angle_gamma   90.00
#
_symmetry.space_group_name_H-M   'P 1'
#
loop_
_entity.id
_entity.type
_entity.pdbx_description
1 polymer ?
#
loop_
_entity_poly.entity_id
_entity_poly.type
_entity_poly.pdbx_seq_one_letter_code
_entity_poly.pdbx_strand_id
1 'polypeptide(L)'
;MWTRLVELSGHALSKMDLRELARPRLTQLMDTTGLLCHLGIIDNGSAYYILKVESSATISVRSHEGKSLSLYRSGIGKCLLAWQPAAVQQSIIEGLVWEQAFSLWYTRFWVFRRIF
;
A
#
# COMPACT_ATOMS: atom_id res chain seq x y z
N MET A 1 -5.52 -13.73 -26.73
CA MET A 1 -4.48 -13.23 -25.82
C MET A 1 -4.14 -11.74 -26.08
N TRP A 2 -5.14 -10.89 -26.40
CA TRP A 2 -4.95 -9.44 -26.65
C TRP A 2 -5.93 -8.54 -25.87
N THR A 3 -6.84 -9.14 -25.10
CA THR A 3 -7.93 -8.41 -24.42
C THR A 3 -7.55 -7.83 -23.05
N ARG A 4 -6.44 -8.26 -22.43
CA ARG A 4 -5.96 -7.68 -21.16
C ARG A 4 -5.26 -6.32 -21.27
N LEU A 5 -4.89 -5.90 -22.49
CA LEU A 5 -4.27 -4.59 -22.72
C LEU A 5 -5.30 -3.45 -22.80
N VAL A 6 -6.56 -3.75 -23.12
CA VAL A 6 -7.62 -2.74 -23.30
C VAL A 6 -8.37 -2.44 -21.99
N GLU A 7 -8.45 -3.38 -21.04
CA GLU A 7 -8.95 -3.07 -19.70
C GLU A 7 -7.95 -2.24 -18.88
N LEU A 8 -6.65 -2.38 -19.17
CA LEU A 8 -5.62 -1.53 -18.56
C LEU A 8 -5.64 -0.08 -19.09
N SER A 9 -6.14 0.18 -20.30
CA SER A 9 -6.17 1.56 -20.84
C SER A 9 -7.25 2.42 -20.18
N GLY A 10 -8.38 1.84 -19.75
CA GLY A 10 -9.42 2.53 -18.98
C GLY A 10 -8.95 2.93 -17.57
N HIS A 11 -8.17 2.08 -16.90
CA HIS A 11 -7.60 2.37 -15.57
C HIS A 11 -6.27 3.12 -15.61
N ALA A 12 -5.55 3.11 -16.74
CA ALA A 12 -4.30 3.87 -16.90
C ALA A 12 -4.53 5.37 -17.06
N LEU A 13 -5.71 5.81 -17.56
CA LEU A 13 -6.01 7.22 -17.77
C LEU A 13 -6.06 8.04 -16.46
N SER A 14 -6.34 7.42 -15.30
CA SER A 14 -6.26 8.11 -13.99
C SER A 14 -4.92 7.89 -13.26
N LYS A 15 -4.19 6.81 -13.58
CA LYS A 15 -2.89 6.49 -12.95
C LYS A 15 -1.76 7.42 -13.40
N MET A 16 -1.93 8.12 -14.54
CA MET A 16 -0.92 9.03 -15.11
C MET A 16 -0.92 10.44 -14.51
N ASP A 17 -1.79 10.77 -13.55
CA ASP A 17 -1.77 12.09 -12.87
C ASP A 17 -1.47 11.99 -11.36
N LEU A 18 -1.83 10.90 -10.68
CA LEU A 18 -1.65 10.80 -9.22
C LEU A 18 -0.18 10.80 -8.77
N ARG A 19 0.71 10.14 -9.53
CA ARG A 19 2.13 10.05 -9.16
C ARG A 19 2.83 11.40 -9.31
N GLU A 20 2.60 12.08 -10.42
CA GLU A 20 3.12 13.41 -10.69
C GLU A 20 2.59 14.42 -9.66
N LEU A 21 1.30 14.37 -9.33
CA LEU A 21 0.68 15.23 -8.31
C LEU A 21 1.17 14.94 -6.88
N ALA A 22 1.50 13.67 -6.57
CA ALA A 22 1.93 13.29 -5.24
C ALA A 22 3.42 13.49 -5.01
N ARG A 23 4.25 13.36 -6.05
CA ARG A 23 5.72 13.39 -5.93
C ARG A 23 6.25 14.66 -5.25
N PRO A 24 5.84 15.90 -5.61
CA PRO A 24 6.32 17.09 -4.92
C PRO A 24 6.02 17.08 -3.41
N ARG A 25 4.82 16.63 -3.03
CA ARG A 25 4.39 16.56 -1.63
C ARG A 25 5.14 15.47 -0.85
N LEU A 26 5.37 14.33 -1.48
CA LEU A 26 6.10 13.22 -0.89
C LEU A 26 7.59 13.57 -0.71
N THR A 27 8.17 14.30 -1.66
CA THR A 27 9.52 14.85 -1.55
C THR A 27 9.62 15.85 -0.41
N GLN A 28 8.68 16.79 -0.30
CA GLN A 28 8.67 17.74 0.82
C GLN A 28 8.59 17.04 2.18
N LEU A 29 7.78 15.98 2.28
CA LEU A 29 7.71 15.17 3.51
C LEU A 29 9.03 14.46 3.79
N MET A 30 9.67 13.88 2.77
CA MET A 30 11.00 13.27 2.89
C MET A 30 12.03 14.30 3.34
N ASP A 31 12.08 15.48 2.73
CA ASP A 31 13.02 16.55 3.06
C ASP A 31 12.82 17.03 4.50
N THR A 32 11.57 17.14 4.95
CA THR A 32 11.23 17.62 6.31
C THR A 32 11.56 16.58 7.39
N THR A 33 11.37 15.29 7.09
CA THR A 33 11.53 14.21 8.08
C THR A 33 12.92 13.56 8.01
N GLY A 34 13.62 13.69 6.89
CA GLY A 34 14.83 12.93 6.57
C GLY A 34 14.59 11.43 6.37
N LEU A 35 13.33 10.99 6.24
CA LEU A 35 12.96 9.58 6.19
C LEU A 35 12.44 9.17 4.81
N LEU A 36 12.71 7.92 4.44
CA LEU A 36 12.14 7.25 3.27
C LEU A 36 10.61 7.34 3.28
N CYS A 37 10.03 7.86 2.19
CA CYS A 37 8.59 8.01 2.04
C CYS A 37 8.05 7.11 0.92
N HIS A 38 6.88 6.51 1.17
CA HIS A 38 6.19 5.64 0.22
C HIS A 38 4.73 6.07 0.05
N LEU A 39 4.23 5.92 -1.17
CA LEU A 39 2.82 6.02 -1.47
C LEU A 39 2.32 4.65 -1.92
N GLY A 40 1.18 4.23 -1.39
CA GLY A 40 0.50 3.01 -1.80
C GLY A 40 -0.95 3.25 -2.17
N ILE A 41 -1.53 2.30 -2.89
CA ILE A 41 -2.96 2.25 -3.22
C ILE A 41 -3.52 0.87 -2.94
N ILE A 42 -4.84 0.79 -2.76
CA ILE A 42 -5.60 -0.45 -2.83
C ILE A 42 -6.24 -0.54 -4.22
N ASP A 43 -6.13 -1.69 -4.85
CA ASP A 43 -6.73 -2.03 -6.13
C ASP A 43 -7.25 -3.48 -6.04
N ASN A 44 -8.56 -3.68 -6.21
CA ASN A 44 -9.24 -4.98 -6.13
C ASN A 44 -8.85 -5.83 -4.89
N GLY A 45 -8.83 -5.21 -3.71
CA GLY A 45 -8.52 -5.89 -2.44
C GLY A 45 -7.03 -6.22 -2.23
N SER A 46 -6.17 -5.87 -3.18
CA SER A 46 -4.72 -5.95 -3.06
C SER A 46 -4.10 -4.56 -2.91
N ALA A 47 -2.98 -4.45 -2.21
CA ALA A 47 -2.30 -3.18 -2.04
C ALA A 47 -0.94 -3.16 -2.75
N TYR A 48 -0.58 -2.00 -3.29
CA TYR A 48 0.61 -1.82 -4.12
C TYR A 48 1.33 -0.52 -3.80
N TYR A 49 2.66 -0.55 -3.84
CA TYR A 49 3.46 0.68 -3.85
C TYR A 49 3.33 1.34 -5.21
N ILE A 50 3.10 2.65 -5.26
CA ILE A 50 3.01 3.40 -6.52
C ILE A 50 4.03 4.54 -6.63
N LEU A 51 4.62 4.97 -5.52
CA LEU A 51 5.70 5.94 -5.51
C LEU A 51 6.61 5.67 -4.31
N LYS A 52 7.91 5.88 -4.51
CA LYS A 52 8.94 5.83 -3.48
C LYS A 52 9.85 7.06 -3.64
N VAL A 53 10.09 7.77 -2.56
CA VAL A 53 11.07 8.85 -2.49
C VAL A 53 12.08 8.50 -1.40
N GLU A 54 13.35 8.34 -1.80
CA GLU A 54 14.44 7.96 -0.91
C GLU A 54 15.13 9.20 -0.35
N SER A 55 15.43 9.15 0.95
CA SER A 55 16.38 10.06 1.59
C SER A 55 17.81 9.56 1.38
N SER A 56 18.80 10.45 1.53
CA SER A 56 20.23 10.08 1.56
C SER A 56 20.65 9.25 2.79
N ALA A 57 19.73 9.00 3.74
CA ALA A 57 19.98 8.19 4.92
C ALA A 57 20.28 6.71 4.60
N THR A 58 21.10 6.07 5.44
CA THR A 58 21.66 4.72 5.27
C THR A 58 20.63 3.58 5.16
N ILE A 59 19.37 3.81 5.53
CA ILE A 59 18.33 2.76 5.54
C ILE A 59 17.64 2.70 4.17
N SER A 60 18.10 1.79 3.30
CA SER A 60 17.40 1.46 2.06
C SER A 60 16.49 0.25 2.25
N VAL A 61 15.19 0.46 2.03
CA VAL A 61 14.19 -0.62 2.05
C VAL A 61 14.06 -1.21 0.65
N ARG A 62 14.20 -2.55 0.51
CA ARG A 62 13.98 -3.34 -0.71
C ARG A 62 12.50 -3.35 -1.14
N SER A 63 12.02 -2.20 -1.56
CA SER A 63 10.69 -1.90 -2.09
C SER A 63 10.84 -1.18 -3.42
N HIS A 64 9.96 -1.49 -4.36
CA HIS A 64 9.90 -0.88 -5.69
C HIS A 64 8.44 -0.62 -6.05
N GLU A 65 8.19 0.34 -6.93
CA GLU A 65 6.87 0.64 -7.45
C GLU A 65 6.26 -0.59 -8.16
N GLY A 66 4.97 -0.81 -7.99
CA GLY A 66 4.27 -2.01 -8.47
C GLY A 66 4.40 -3.22 -7.55
N LYS A 67 5.31 -3.22 -6.56
CA LYS A 67 5.41 -4.32 -5.59
C LYS A 67 4.16 -4.40 -4.72
N SER A 68 3.61 -5.60 -4.55
CA SER A 68 2.51 -5.86 -3.62
C SER A 68 2.95 -5.66 -2.17
N LEU A 69 2.05 -5.15 -1.33
CA LEU A 69 2.23 -4.99 0.11
C LEU A 69 1.10 -5.67 0.88
N SER A 70 1.45 -6.24 2.03
CA SER A 70 0.48 -6.89 2.91
C SER A 70 -0.36 -5.83 3.62
N LEU A 71 -1.69 -5.94 3.48
CA LEU A 71 -2.67 -5.09 4.14
C LEU A 71 -2.67 -5.19 5.67
N TYR A 72 -2.20 -6.32 6.23
CA TYR A 72 -2.16 -6.55 7.68
C TYR A 72 -0.75 -6.51 8.29
N ARG A 73 0.31 -6.78 7.51
CA ARG A 73 1.70 -6.78 8.02
C ARG A 73 2.43 -5.46 7.84
N SER A 74 2.06 -4.64 6.86
CA SER A 74 2.71 -3.36 6.59
C SER A 74 1.98 -2.19 7.26
N GLY A 75 2.72 -1.15 7.65
CA GLY A 75 2.11 0.08 8.18
C GLY A 75 1.19 0.73 7.15
N ILE A 76 1.68 0.90 5.93
CA ILE A 76 0.92 1.47 4.80
C ILE A 76 -0.34 0.65 4.52
N GLY A 77 -0.24 -0.68 4.49
CA GLY A 77 -1.39 -1.55 4.23
C GLY A 77 -2.50 -1.39 5.27
N LYS A 78 -2.13 -1.30 6.56
CA LYS A 78 -3.09 -1.05 7.63
C LYS A 78 -3.73 0.33 7.51
N CYS A 79 -2.94 1.36 7.17
CA CYS A 79 -3.48 2.69 6.91
C CYS A 79 -4.47 2.64 5.73
N LEU A 80 -4.06 2.09 4.59
CA LEU A 80 -4.94 2.03 3.42
C LEU A 80 -6.27 1.31 3.70
N LEU A 81 -6.25 0.26 4.53
CA LEU A 81 -7.46 -0.43 4.96
C LEU A 81 -8.32 0.42 5.90
N ALA A 82 -7.71 1.14 6.85
CA ALA A 82 -8.40 1.94 7.85
C ALA A 82 -9.33 3.00 7.30
N TRP A 83 -8.97 3.57 6.16
CA TRP A 83 -9.73 4.62 5.51
C TRP A 83 -10.70 4.10 4.43
N GLN A 84 -10.89 2.78 4.30
CA GLN A 84 -11.93 2.21 3.43
C GLN A 84 -13.32 2.25 4.09
N PRO A 85 -14.42 2.22 3.32
CA PRO A 85 -15.75 2.01 3.88
C PRO A 85 -15.83 0.68 4.65
N ALA A 86 -16.61 0.62 5.74
CA ALA A 86 -16.69 -0.56 6.61
C ALA A 86 -17.03 -1.86 5.84
N ALA A 87 -17.95 -1.82 4.87
CA ALA A 87 -18.28 -2.96 4.04
C ALA A 87 -17.10 -3.47 3.20
N VAL A 88 -16.29 -2.54 2.68
CA VAL A 88 -15.08 -2.85 1.90
C VAL A 88 -13.99 -3.42 2.82
N GLN A 89 -13.82 -2.84 4.02
CA GLN A 89 -12.90 -3.39 5.02
C GLN A 89 -13.25 -4.83 5.35
N GLN A 90 -14.51 -5.11 5.66
CA GLN A 90 -14.98 -6.45 5.99
C GLN A 90 -14.74 -7.43 4.83
N SER A 91 -15.12 -7.07 3.61
CA SER A 91 -14.91 -7.89 2.42
C SER A 91 -13.42 -8.21 2.19
N ILE A 92 -12.55 -7.22 2.37
CA ILE A 92 -11.10 -7.42 2.26
C ILE A 92 -10.60 -8.36 3.36
N ILE A 93 -10.99 -8.12 4.61
CA ILE A 93 -10.54 -8.90 5.77
C ILE A 93 -10.96 -10.37 5.67
N GLU A 94 -12.17 -10.63 5.20
CA GLU A 94 -12.67 -11.99 4.94
C GLU A 94 -11.87 -12.71 3.85
N GLY A 95 -11.42 -11.97 2.83
CA GLY A 95 -10.58 -12.50 1.75
C GLY A 95 -9.09 -12.62 2.08
N LEU A 96 -8.63 -12.17 3.26
CA LEU A 96 -7.21 -12.19 3.60
C LEU A 96 -6.72 -13.62 3.89
N VAL A 97 -5.66 -14.01 3.19
CA VAL A 97 -4.87 -15.20 3.55
C VAL A 97 -3.84 -14.80 4.62
N TRP A 98 -4.01 -15.36 5.80
CA TRP A 98 -3.16 -15.11 6.97
C TRP A 98 -1.93 -16.00 6.92
N GLU A 99 -0.78 -15.43 6.56
CA GLU A 99 0.50 -16.13 6.62
C GLU A 99 1.09 -16.02 8.03
N GLN A 100 1.40 -17.18 8.62
CA GLN A 100 2.10 -17.27 9.91
C GLN A 100 3.57 -16.90 9.72
N ALA A 101 3.88 -15.61 9.78
CA ALA A 101 5.24 -15.15 9.53
C ALA A 101 6.14 -15.14 10.79
N PHE A 102 5.58 -15.14 12.01
CA PHE A 102 6.35 -15.08 13.27
C PHE A 102 5.53 -15.62 14.47
N SER A 103 6.23 -16.09 15.51
CA SER A 103 5.65 -16.68 16.73
C SER A 103 4.68 -15.78 17.53
N LEU A 104 4.61 -14.48 17.23
CA LEU A 104 3.68 -13.50 17.84
C LEU A 104 2.40 -13.26 17.01
N TRP A 105 2.04 -14.19 16.13
CA TRP A 105 0.91 -14.07 15.19
C TRP A 105 -0.44 -13.80 15.87
N TYR A 106 -0.74 -14.46 17.00
CA TYR A 106 -1.98 -14.27 17.74
C TYR A 106 -2.19 -12.81 18.16
N THR A 107 -1.14 -12.15 18.65
CA THR A 107 -1.24 -10.76 19.11
C THR A 107 -1.51 -9.81 17.94
N ARG A 108 -0.86 -10.00 16.79
CA ARG A 108 -1.07 -9.14 15.61
C ARG A 108 -2.43 -9.33 14.95
N PHE A 109 -2.98 -10.55 14.94
CA PHE A 109 -4.32 -10.82 14.42
C PHE A 109 -5.40 -10.12 15.27
N TRP A 110 -5.34 -10.31 16.60
CA TRP A 110 -6.30 -9.70 17.52
C TRP A 110 -6.16 -8.17 17.58
N VAL A 111 -4.95 -7.62 17.54
CA VAL A 111 -4.75 -6.16 17.47
C VAL A 111 -5.31 -5.59 16.16
N PHE A 112 -5.16 -6.30 15.03
CA PHE A 112 -5.67 -5.85 13.75
C PHE A 112 -7.20 -5.81 13.71
N ARG A 113 -7.91 -6.85 14.17
CA ARG A 113 -9.39 -6.88 14.29
C ARG A 113 -9.95 -6.01 15.42
N ARG A 114 -9.10 -5.39 16.24
CA ARG A 114 -9.53 -4.42 17.26
C ARG A 114 -9.46 -2.99 16.74
N ILE A 115 -8.71 -2.77 15.66
CA ILE A 115 -8.57 -1.49 14.97
C ILE A 115 -9.63 -1.36 13.85
N PHE A 116 -10.04 -2.49 13.26
CA PHE A 116 -11.07 -2.61 12.23
C PHE A 116 -12.12 -3.63 12.66
#